data_AF-M6W624-F1
#
_entry.id   AF-M6W624-F1
#
_cell.length_a   1.000
_cell.length_b   1.000
_cell.length_c   1.000
_cell.angle_alpha   90.00
_cell.angle_beta   90.00
_cell.angle_gamma   90.00
#
_symmetry.space_group_name_H-M   'P 1'
#
loop_
_entity.id
_entity.type
_entity.pdbx_description
1 polymer ?
#
loop_
_entity_poly.entity_id
_entity_poly.type
_entity_poly.pdbx_seq_one_letter_code
_entity_poly.pdbx_strand_id
1 'polypeptide(L)'
;MVKYILLCISIISCNYYTDTKLEEVSNQKEKIVLIDIDAESDKYMGERKKFRDNLIRLVNKIRSLRPSVIYLNNSFIDSKGGEEAFAAELNRNIATISAFELNDSGREVNFTKEIKDQIGKTIKGRFYGKIDNYGFTGINFPSIEIIKKSKAICSSKYYINDSNEVEFVYSLNRYKNYEFENCPFTVANEYLISYGLKIALDKIEGKIALYSMNNGKIKK
;
A
#
# COMPACT_ATOMS: atom_id res chain seq x y z
N MET A 1 13.30 -15.90 69.91
CA MET A 1 12.61 -14.68 69.49
C MET A 1 13.09 -14.30 68.10
N VAL A 2 12.31 -14.60 67.07
CA VAL A 2 12.58 -14.18 65.68
C VAL A 2 11.44 -13.25 65.30
N LYS A 3 11.74 -11.95 65.12
CA LYS A 3 10.77 -10.96 64.61
C LYS A 3 10.77 -11.07 63.09
N TYR A 4 9.71 -11.60 62.52
CA TYR A 4 9.48 -11.53 61.07
C TYR A 4 8.86 -10.17 60.73
N ILE A 5 9.53 -9.43 59.86
CA ILE A 5 8.99 -8.22 59.22
C ILE A 5 8.03 -8.71 58.13
N LEU A 6 6.75 -8.42 58.29
CA LEU A 6 5.73 -8.68 57.29
C LEU A 6 5.92 -7.69 56.13
N LEU A 7 6.49 -8.13 55.02
CA LEU A 7 6.58 -7.35 53.79
C LEU A 7 5.24 -7.50 53.05
N CYS A 8 4.31 -6.56 53.27
CA CYS A 8 3.12 -6.44 52.45
C CYS A 8 3.51 -5.93 51.07
N ILE A 9 3.70 -6.84 50.12
CA ILE A 9 3.78 -6.51 48.69
C ILE A 9 2.35 -6.22 48.23
N SER A 10 1.98 -4.95 48.21
CA SER A 10 0.80 -4.48 47.50
C SER A 10 1.04 -4.61 45.99
N ILE A 11 0.56 -5.71 45.42
CA ILE A 11 0.36 -5.82 43.97
C ILE A 11 -0.74 -4.83 43.63
N ILE A 12 -0.36 -3.63 43.20
CA ILE A 12 -1.27 -2.70 42.54
C ILE A 12 -1.60 -3.36 41.19
N SER A 13 -2.67 -4.15 41.18
CA SER A 13 -3.34 -4.54 39.95
C SER A 13 -3.92 -3.27 39.34
N CYS A 14 -3.12 -2.63 38.50
CA CYS A 14 -3.65 -1.71 37.51
C CYS A 14 -4.55 -2.54 36.60
N ASN A 15 -5.86 -2.47 36.84
CA ASN A 15 -6.86 -2.93 35.88
C ASN A 15 -6.71 -2.05 34.64
N TYR A 16 -5.78 -2.43 33.77
CA TYR A 16 -5.85 -2.04 32.36
C TYR A 16 -7.14 -2.69 31.85
N TYR A 17 -8.19 -1.88 31.75
CA TYR A 17 -9.30 -2.18 30.85
C TYR A 17 -8.72 -2.11 29.43
N THR A 18 -8.07 -3.19 28.99
CA THR A 18 -7.87 -3.46 27.58
C THR A 18 -9.24 -3.78 27.01
N ASP A 19 -9.73 -2.88 26.15
CA ASP A 19 -10.98 -3.06 25.42
C ASP A 19 -10.94 -4.43 24.72
N THR A 20 -11.89 -5.32 24.99
CA THR A 20 -11.91 -6.68 24.44
C THR A 20 -11.95 -6.67 22.90
N LYS A 21 -12.47 -5.58 22.30
CA LYS A 21 -12.37 -5.34 20.85
C LYS A 21 -10.93 -5.10 20.38
N LEU A 22 -10.07 -4.46 21.18
CA LEU A 22 -8.65 -4.26 20.89
C LEU A 22 -7.84 -5.57 21.01
N GLU A 23 -8.21 -6.47 21.91
CA GLU A 23 -7.61 -7.82 22.00
C GLU A 23 -8.02 -8.71 20.81
N GLU A 24 -9.29 -8.69 20.39
CA GLU A 24 -9.73 -9.35 19.14
C GLU A 24 -9.03 -8.77 17.90
N VAL A 25 -8.78 -7.46 17.89
CA VAL A 25 -7.99 -6.79 16.85
C VAL A 25 -6.52 -7.21 16.91
N SER A 26 -5.93 -7.34 18.10
CA SER A 26 -4.54 -7.78 18.28
C SER A 26 -4.32 -9.25 17.88
N ASN A 27 -5.35 -10.10 17.94
CA ASN A 27 -5.28 -11.51 17.57
C ASN A 27 -5.45 -11.78 16.07
N GLN A 28 -5.90 -10.79 15.29
CA GLN A 28 -5.93 -10.86 13.83
C GLN A 28 -4.58 -10.39 13.27
N LYS A 29 -3.61 -11.30 13.17
CA LYS A 29 -2.25 -11.05 12.64
C LYS A 29 -2.18 -10.48 11.21
N GLU A 30 -3.31 -10.28 10.54
CA GLU A 30 -3.40 -10.02 9.10
C GLU A 30 -4.27 -8.81 8.75
N LYS A 31 -4.33 -7.82 9.66
CA LYS A 31 -5.06 -6.58 9.37
C LYS A 31 -4.34 -5.76 8.31
N ILE A 32 -4.97 -5.63 7.15
CA ILE A 32 -4.62 -4.62 6.16
C ILE A 32 -5.48 -3.39 6.42
N VAL A 33 -4.85 -2.23 6.59
CA VAL A 33 -5.57 -0.95 6.71
C VAL A 33 -5.45 -0.19 5.41
N LEU A 34 -6.60 0.19 4.84
CA LEU A 34 -6.69 0.98 3.63
C LEU A 34 -6.96 2.43 4.00
N ILE A 35 -6.12 3.34 3.55
CA ILE A 35 -6.31 4.78 3.68
C ILE A 35 -6.43 5.33 2.28
N ASP A 36 -7.65 5.70 1.91
CA ASP A 36 -7.92 6.40 0.66
C ASP A 36 -7.90 7.91 0.90
N ILE A 37 -7.15 8.61 0.06
CA ILE A 37 -6.95 10.06 0.15
C ILE A 37 -7.53 10.66 -1.11
N ASP A 38 -8.55 11.49 -0.95
CA ASP A 38 -9.17 12.17 -2.07
C ASP A 38 -8.19 13.20 -2.70
N ALA A 39 -8.49 13.60 -3.94
CA ALA A 39 -7.64 14.49 -4.73
C ALA A 39 -7.63 15.96 -4.24
N GLU A 40 -8.43 16.30 -3.22
CA GLU A 40 -8.65 17.69 -2.78
C GLU A 40 -8.33 17.92 -1.29
N SER A 41 -7.97 16.88 -0.57
CA SER A 41 -7.68 16.89 0.86
C SER A 41 -6.61 17.91 1.23
N ASP A 42 -5.61 18.10 0.35
CA ASP A 42 -4.57 19.10 0.54
C ASP A 42 -5.09 20.53 0.33
N LYS A 43 -5.97 20.75 -0.65
CA LYS A 43 -6.64 22.05 -0.90
C LYS A 43 -7.50 22.47 0.29
N TYR A 44 -8.31 21.55 0.84
CA TYR A 44 -9.19 21.84 1.97
C TYR A 44 -8.46 22.11 3.28
N MET A 45 -7.24 21.59 3.45
CA MET A 45 -6.42 21.83 4.64
C MET A 45 -5.60 23.13 4.60
N GLY A 46 -5.64 23.86 3.47
CA GLY A 46 -4.99 25.17 3.29
C GLY A 46 -3.47 25.13 3.14
N GLU A 47 -2.80 24.06 3.60
CA GLU A 47 -1.35 23.88 3.49
C GLU A 47 -0.96 22.40 3.36
N ARG A 48 -0.13 22.08 2.35
CA ARG A 48 0.38 20.71 2.12
C ARG A 48 1.17 20.13 3.30
N LYS A 49 1.90 20.97 4.03
CA LYS A 49 2.63 20.55 5.24
C LYS A 49 1.67 20.06 6.32
N LYS A 50 0.60 20.82 6.57
CA LYS A 50 -0.43 20.47 7.57
C LYS A 50 -1.14 19.16 7.21
N PHE A 51 -1.44 18.94 5.93
CA PHE A 51 -1.96 17.67 5.44
C PHE A 51 -1.00 16.50 5.75
N ARG A 52 0.29 16.63 5.39
CA ARG A 52 1.31 15.60 5.66
C ARG A 52 1.47 15.29 7.16
N ASP A 53 1.51 16.32 8.00
CA ASP A 53 1.63 16.18 9.45
C ASP A 53 0.41 15.44 10.04
N ASN A 54 -0.79 15.75 9.55
CA ASN A 54 -2.02 15.07 9.98
C ASN A 54 -2.07 13.62 9.49
N LEU A 55 -1.63 13.32 8.27
CA LEU A 55 -1.55 11.95 7.79
C LEU A 55 -0.55 11.13 8.61
N ILE A 56 0.61 11.70 8.96
CA ILE A 56 1.56 11.05 9.87
C ILE A 56 0.90 10.76 11.23
N ARG A 57 0.15 11.71 11.80
CA ARG A 57 -0.57 11.51 13.07
C ARG A 57 -1.62 10.39 12.96
N LEU A 58 -2.38 10.34 11.88
CA LEU A 58 -3.35 9.29 11.62
C LEU A 58 -2.66 7.92 11.52
N VAL A 59 -1.62 7.81 10.69
CA VAL A 59 -0.85 6.58 10.53
C VAL A 59 -0.22 6.13 11.85
N ASN A 60 0.30 7.07 12.66
CA ASN A 60 0.81 6.75 14.00
C ASN A 60 -0.26 6.16 14.93
N LYS A 61 -1.51 6.66 14.87
CA LYS A 61 -2.62 6.06 15.62
C LYS A 61 -2.96 4.66 15.09
N ILE A 62 -2.98 4.48 13.78
CA ILE A 62 -3.27 3.17 13.17
C ILE A 62 -2.18 2.15 13.51
N ARG A 63 -0.91 2.56 13.59
CA ARG A 63 0.21 1.68 13.98
C ARG A 63 0.03 1.06 15.36
N SER A 64 -0.65 1.72 16.30
CA SER A 64 -0.90 1.12 17.62
C SER A 64 -1.81 -0.11 17.55
N LEU A 65 -2.61 -0.24 16.47
CA LEU A 65 -3.42 -1.42 16.16
C LEU A 65 -2.61 -2.56 15.53
N ARG A 66 -1.32 -2.34 15.27
CA ARG A 66 -0.36 -3.30 14.70
C ARG A 66 -0.86 -4.01 13.42
N PRO A 67 -1.31 -3.27 12.38
CA PRO A 67 -1.65 -3.91 11.12
C PRO A 67 -0.43 -4.55 10.46
N SER A 68 -0.66 -5.56 9.62
CA SER A 68 0.40 -6.22 8.86
C SER A 68 0.94 -5.32 7.75
N VAL A 69 0.07 -4.49 7.16
CA VAL A 69 0.42 -3.52 6.13
C VAL A 69 -0.58 -2.37 6.10
N ILE A 70 -0.11 -1.18 5.73
CA ILE A 70 -0.97 -0.02 5.46
C ILE A 70 -0.91 0.28 3.96
N TYR A 71 -2.06 0.27 3.29
CA TYR A 71 -2.19 0.78 1.93
C TYR A 71 -2.54 2.26 1.97
N LEU A 72 -1.77 3.06 1.23
CA LEU A 72 -1.89 4.50 1.13
C LEU A 72 -2.16 4.87 -0.32
N ASN A 73 -3.43 5.15 -0.65
CA ASN A 73 -3.78 5.66 -1.97
C ASN A 73 -3.48 7.16 -2.03
N ASN A 74 -2.96 7.65 -3.15
CA ASN A 74 -2.76 9.08 -3.44
C ASN A 74 -1.93 9.92 -2.44
N SER A 75 -1.37 9.35 -1.37
CA SER A 75 -0.62 10.12 -0.34
C SER A 75 0.64 10.81 -0.84
N PHE A 76 1.11 10.42 -2.02
CA PHE A 76 2.43 10.77 -2.56
C PHE A 76 2.39 11.39 -3.95
N ILE A 77 1.19 11.69 -4.48
CA ILE A 77 1.03 12.32 -5.80
C ILE A 77 1.48 13.80 -5.74
N ASP A 78 2.06 14.29 -6.83
CA ASP A 78 2.50 15.69 -7.03
C ASP A 78 3.48 16.23 -5.98
N SER A 79 4.45 15.41 -5.57
CA SER A 79 5.50 15.74 -4.59
C SER A 79 6.27 17.04 -4.92
N LYS A 80 6.34 17.96 -3.95
CA LYS A 80 7.19 19.17 -3.98
C LYS A 80 7.84 19.42 -2.60
N GLY A 81 9.09 18.97 -2.43
CA GLY A 81 9.95 19.25 -1.28
C GLY A 81 9.60 18.46 0.00
N GLY A 82 10.62 17.98 0.72
CA GLY A 82 10.45 17.28 2.01
C GLY A 82 9.93 15.85 1.93
N GLU A 83 9.93 15.23 0.74
CA GLU A 83 9.47 13.86 0.48
C GLU A 83 10.22 12.83 1.30
N GLU A 84 11.54 12.99 1.43
CA GLU A 84 12.38 12.04 2.15
C GLU A 84 11.96 11.92 3.62
N ALA A 85 11.85 13.07 4.31
CA ALA A 85 11.45 13.12 5.71
C ALA A 85 10.00 12.62 5.89
N PHE A 86 9.10 13.01 4.99
CA PHE A 86 7.71 12.55 5.01
C PHE A 86 7.62 11.03 4.81
N ALA A 87 8.32 10.47 3.82
CA ALA A 87 8.36 9.04 3.55
C ALA A 87 8.98 8.25 4.71
N ALA A 88 10.06 8.78 5.30
CA ALA A 88 10.71 8.16 6.44
C ALA A 88 9.74 8.05 7.64
N GLU A 89 9.02 9.12 7.96
CA GLU A 89 8.05 9.12 9.06
C GLU A 89 6.81 8.27 8.76
N LEU A 90 6.31 8.29 7.52
CA LEU A 90 5.10 7.56 7.11
C LEU A 90 5.33 6.04 6.94
N ASN A 91 6.56 5.62 6.64
CA ASN A 91 6.93 4.21 6.49
C ASN A 91 7.69 3.66 7.72
N ARG A 92 7.86 4.47 8.78
CA ARG A 92 8.58 4.05 9.99
C ARG A 92 7.92 2.84 10.66
N ASN A 93 8.70 1.79 10.86
CA ASN A 93 8.35 0.59 11.64
C ASN A 93 7.08 -0.14 11.19
N ILE A 94 6.61 0.09 9.97
CA ILE A 94 5.48 -0.64 9.39
C ILE A 94 5.62 -0.73 7.87
N ALA A 95 5.23 -1.86 7.30
CA ALA A 95 5.18 -2.02 5.86
C ALA A 95 4.06 -1.17 5.25
N THR A 96 4.36 -0.46 4.17
CA THR A 96 3.39 0.34 3.43
C THR A 96 3.33 -0.06 1.96
N ILE A 97 2.14 0.03 1.38
CA ILE A 97 1.93 -0.07 -0.06
C ILE A 97 1.44 1.28 -0.53
N SER A 98 2.12 1.87 -1.51
CA SER A 98 1.71 3.16 -2.08
C SER A 98 1.16 2.99 -3.49
N ALA A 99 0.34 3.93 -3.93
CA ALA A 99 -0.14 3.98 -5.31
C ALA A 99 0.70 4.90 -6.21
N PHE A 100 0.72 4.62 -7.50
CA PHE A 100 1.08 5.55 -8.57
C PHE A 100 -0.05 5.61 -9.61
N GLU A 101 -0.07 6.65 -10.43
CA GLU A 101 -1.13 6.89 -11.40
C GLU A 101 -0.68 6.64 -12.85
N LEU A 102 -1.49 5.93 -13.62
CA LEU A 102 -1.44 5.93 -15.09
C LEU A 102 -2.45 6.96 -15.60
N ASN A 103 -2.16 7.68 -16.68
CA ASN A 103 -3.04 8.73 -17.18
C ASN A 103 -3.06 8.80 -18.70
N ASP A 104 -3.98 9.59 -19.26
CA ASP A 104 -4.18 9.70 -20.71
C ASP A 104 -3.63 11.02 -21.28
N SER A 105 -2.86 11.76 -20.48
CA SER A 105 -2.35 13.10 -20.85
C SER A 105 -1.03 13.07 -21.63
N GLY A 106 -0.48 11.89 -21.93
CA GLY A 106 0.86 11.76 -22.53
C GLY A 106 2.03 12.10 -21.60
N ARG A 107 1.74 12.59 -20.39
CA ARG A 107 2.74 13.15 -19.49
C ARG A 107 3.41 12.08 -18.65
N GLU A 108 4.74 12.05 -18.70
CA GLU A 108 5.58 11.31 -17.77
C GLU A 108 6.02 12.22 -16.62
N VAL A 109 5.70 11.85 -15.39
CA VAL A 109 6.17 12.52 -14.17
C VAL A 109 6.95 11.51 -13.33
N ASN A 110 8.19 11.88 -12.98
CA ASN A 110 9.13 11.02 -12.27
C ASN A 110 9.41 9.66 -12.95
N PHE A 111 9.27 9.55 -14.28
CA PHE A 111 9.59 8.30 -14.98
C PHE A 111 11.08 8.17 -15.37
N THR A 112 11.95 8.27 -14.36
CA THR A 112 13.41 8.28 -14.53
C THR A 112 13.99 6.87 -14.63
N LYS A 113 15.28 6.75 -15.01
CA LYS A 113 16.00 5.48 -15.01
C LYS A 113 16.02 4.83 -13.62
N GLU A 114 16.27 5.61 -12.58
CA GLU A 114 16.31 5.13 -11.18
C GLU A 114 14.99 4.47 -10.77
N ILE A 115 13.86 5.03 -11.22
CA ILE A 115 12.52 4.49 -10.97
C ILE A 115 12.28 3.23 -11.79
N LYS A 116 12.72 3.19 -13.06
CA LYS A 116 12.68 1.98 -13.89
C LYS A 116 13.47 0.82 -13.25
N ASP A 117 14.60 1.13 -12.60
CA ASP A 117 15.44 0.14 -11.90
C ASP A 117 14.79 -0.44 -10.61
N GLN A 118 13.67 0.14 -10.16
CA GLN A 118 12.83 -0.36 -9.05
C GLN A 118 11.67 -1.24 -9.53
N ILE A 119 11.42 -1.35 -10.85
CA ILE A 119 10.39 -2.23 -11.42
C ILE A 119 10.74 -3.70 -11.15
N GLY A 120 9.78 -4.43 -10.61
CA GLY A 120 9.93 -5.83 -10.21
C GLY A 120 10.55 -6.02 -8.82
N LYS A 121 11.06 -4.96 -8.19
CA LYS A 121 11.54 -4.97 -6.80
C LYS A 121 10.47 -4.42 -5.86
N THR A 122 10.25 -3.12 -5.93
CA THR A 122 9.23 -2.45 -5.12
C THR A 122 8.01 -2.10 -5.97
N ILE A 123 8.22 -1.65 -7.21
CA ILE A 123 7.11 -1.38 -8.12
C ILE A 123 6.62 -2.73 -8.65
N LYS A 124 5.36 -3.07 -8.40
CA LYS A 124 4.71 -4.32 -8.81
C LYS A 124 4.47 -4.29 -10.32
N GLY A 125 5.51 -4.51 -11.10
CA GLY A 125 5.45 -4.48 -12.55
C GLY A 125 6.58 -5.22 -13.21
N ARG A 126 6.49 -5.39 -14.53
CA ARG A 126 7.46 -6.10 -15.35
C ARG A 126 7.52 -5.53 -16.77
N PHE A 127 8.62 -5.82 -17.44
CA PHE A 127 8.73 -5.61 -18.87
C PHE A 127 7.93 -6.67 -19.62
N TYR A 128 7.10 -6.26 -20.57
CA TYR A 128 6.24 -7.14 -21.36
C TYR A 128 6.76 -7.36 -22.80
N GLY A 129 7.72 -6.55 -23.27
CA GLY A 129 8.41 -6.75 -24.55
C GLY A 129 7.59 -6.52 -25.81
N LYS A 130 6.28 -6.35 -25.71
CA LYS A 130 5.40 -5.89 -26.79
C LYS A 130 4.99 -4.45 -26.54
N ILE A 131 5.02 -3.64 -27.60
CA ILE A 131 4.43 -2.30 -27.60
C ILE A 131 2.98 -2.50 -28.06
N ASP A 132 2.04 -2.24 -27.16
CA ASP A 132 0.62 -2.17 -27.47
C ASP A 132 0.11 -0.76 -27.14
N ASN A 133 -0.83 -0.27 -27.95
CA ASN A 133 -1.56 0.95 -27.62
C ASN A 133 -2.68 0.60 -26.63
N TYR A 134 -2.48 1.00 -25.38
CA TYR A 134 -3.50 0.99 -24.33
C TYR A 134 -4.03 2.40 -24.10
N GLY A 135 -5.16 2.51 -23.40
CA GLY A 135 -5.79 3.80 -23.09
C GLY A 135 -4.84 4.80 -22.44
N PHE A 136 -3.92 4.32 -21.58
CA PHE A 136 -2.98 5.16 -20.86
C PHE A 136 -1.77 5.56 -21.71
N THR A 137 -1.59 6.87 -21.86
CA THR A 137 -0.49 7.50 -22.63
C THR A 137 0.54 8.20 -21.76
N GLY A 138 0.32 8.31 -20.44
CA GLY A 138 1.21 8.90 -19.45
C GLY A 138 1.25 8.15 -18.11
N ILE A 139 2.16 8.57 -17.24
CA ILE A 139 2.43 7.94 -15.94
C ILE A 139 2.96 8.95 -14.92
N ASN A 140 2.54 8.85 -13.67
CA ASN A 140 2.98 9.71 -12.56
C ASN A 140 3.41 8.85 -11.37
N PHE A 141 4.74 8.75 -11.15
CA PHE A 141 5.30 8.07 -10.00
C PHE A 141 5.56 9.03 -8.83
N PRO A 142 5.49 8.54 -7.58
CA PRO A 142 6.04 9.28 -6.44
C PRO A 142 7.57 9.39 -6.54
N SER A 143 8.18 10.21 -5.66
CA SER A 143 9.64 10.36 -5.64
C SER A 143 10.38 9.06 -5.28
N ILE A 144 11.66 8.98 -5.63
CA ILE A 144 12.46 7.76 -5.42
C ILE A 144 12.64 7.42 -3.94
N GLU A 145 12.65 8.41 -3.05
CA GLU A 145 12.74 8.23 -1.60
C GLU A 145 11.53 7.48 -1.07
N ILE A 146 10.35 7.78 -1.61
CA ILE A 146 9.10 7.08 -1.28
C ILE A 146 9.18 5.64 -1.81
N ILE A 147 9.57 5.48 -3.07
CA ILE A 147 9.67 4.16 -3.72
C ILE A 147 10.60 3.22 -2.96
N LYS A 148 11.75 3.70 -2.49
CA LYS A 148 12.72 2.85 -1.76
C LYS A 148 12.25 2.45 -0.36
N LYS A 149 11.30 3.17 0.23
CA LYS A 149 10.83 2.94 1.61
C LYS A 149 9.53 2.14 1.67
N SER A 150 8.78 2.05 0.58
CA SER A 150 7.55 1.24 0.53
C SER A 150 7.88 -0.26 0.39
N LYS A 151 7.00 -1.12 0.93
CA LYS A 151 7.04 -2.57 0.67
C LYS A 151 6.69 -2.88 -0.78
N ALA A 152 5.71 -2.14 -1.33
CA ALA A 152 5.29 -2.26 -2.72
C ALA A 152 4.72 -0.93 -3.22
N ILE A 153 4.75 -0.72 -4.53
CA ILE A 153 3.97 0.33 -5.20
C ILE A 153 3.25 -0.25 -6.41
N CYS A 154 1.97 0.07 -6.54
CA CYS A 154 1.04 -0.49 -7.52
C CYS A 154 0.30 0.63 -8.27
N SER A 155 -0.35 0.28 -9.39
CA SER A 155 -1.17 1.23 -10.15
C SER A 155 -2.58 1.34 -9.56
N SER A 156 -3.06 2.55 -9.27
CA SER A 156 -4.41 2.78 -8.71
C SER A 156 -5.50 3.07 -9.73
N LYS A 157 -5.26 2.83 -11.04
CA LYS A 157 -6.27 3.11 -12.07
C LYS A 157 -7.26 1.98 -12.28
N TYR A 158 -8.51 2.38 -12.50
CA TYR A 158 -9.62 1.56 -12.95
C TYR A 158 -10.01 1.98 -14.37
N TYR A 159 -10.64 1.09 -15.14
CA TYR A 159 -11.23 1.46 -16.43
C TYR A 159 -12.61 2.02 -16.15
N ILE A 160 -12.83 3.23 -16.63
CA ILE A 160 -14.05 4.01 -16.39
C ILE A 160 -14.75 4.16 -17.74
N ASN A 161 -16.06 3.95 -17.78
CA ASN A 161 -16.87 4.13 -18.99
C ASN A 161 -17.16 5.62 -19.27
N ASP A 162 -17.84 5.91 -20.37
CA ASP A 162 -18.24 7.27 -20.76
C ASP A 162 -19.16 7.98 -19.73
N SER A 163 -19.82 7.21 -18.86
CA SER A 163 -20.66 7.71 -17.75
C SER A 163 -19.86 7.99 -16.47
N ASN A 164 -18.54 7.88 -16.52
CA ASN A 164 -17.64 8.02 -15.37
C ASN A 164 -17.83 6.93 -14.28
N GLU A 165 -18.35 5.75 -14.66
CA GLU A 165 -18.53 4.61 -13.77
C GLU A 165 -17.41 3.59 -13.95
N VAL A 166 -17.01 2.92 -12.88
CA VAL A 166 -16.01 1.83 -12.95
C VAL A 166 -16.60 0.66 -13.73
N GLU A 167 -16.11 0.46 -14.95
CA GLU A 167 -16.55 -0.62 -15.84
C GLU A 167 -15.85 -1.93 -15.49
N PHE A 168 -14.52 -1.88 -15.26
CA PHE A 168 -13.73 -3.07 -14.99
C PHE A 168 -12.45 -2.79 -14.19
N VAL A 169 -12.06 -3.75 -13.34
CA VAL A 169 -10.77 -3.76 -12.63
C VAL A 169 -9.88 -4.86 -13.19
N TYR A 170 -8.96 -4.51 -14.07
CA TYR A 170 -7.97 -5.47 -14.56
C TYR A 170 -6.89 -5.71 -13.51
N SER A 171 -6.38 -6.94 -13.46
CA SER A 171 -5.24 -7.29 -12.60
C SER A 171 -3.97 -6.55 -12.97
N LEU A 172 -3.87 -6.12 -14.22
CA LEU A 172 -2.69 -5.52 -14.81
C LEU A 172 -3.10 -4.34 -15.69
N ASN A 173 -2.40 -3.22 -15.52
CA ASN A 173 -2.47 -2.06 -16.40
C ASN A 173 -1.21 -1.98 -17.25
N ARG A 174 -1.33 -1.50 -18.48
CA ARG A 174 -0.19 -1.42 -19.42
C ARG A 174 0.13 0.03 -19.76
N TYR A 175 1.42 0.30 -19.89
CA TYR A 175 1.97 1.58 -20.33
C TYR A 175 3.23 1.31 -21.15
N LYS A 176 3.19 1.67 -22.44
CA LYS A 176 4.24 1.30 -23.40
C LYS A 176 4.52 -0.22 -23.35
N ASN A 177 5.76 -0.60 -23.09
CA ASN A 177 6.21 -1.99 -22.96
C ASN A 177 6.25 -2.49 -21.50
N TYR A 178 5.62 -1.78 -20.57
CA TYR A 178 5.50 -2.18 -19.16
C TYR A 178 4.10 -2.66 -18.82
N GLU A 179 4.06 -3.63 -17.91
CA GLU A 179 2.83 -4.15 -17.32
C GLU A 179 2.92 -4.01 -15.80
N PHE A 180 1.94 -3.36 -15.19
CA PHE A 180 1.91 -3.03 -13.77
C PHE A 180 0.69 -3.64 -13.08
N GLU A 181 0.88 -4.23 -11.90
CA GLU A 181 -0.20 -4.79 -11.08
C GLU A 181 -1.08 -3.67 -10.52
N ASN A 182 -2.38 -3.91 -10.57
CA ASN A 182 -3.38 -3.01 -10.02
C ASN A 182 -3.40 -3.11 -8.47
N CYS A 183 -3.63 -1.99 -7.79
CA CYS A 183 -3.54 -1.92 -6.34
C CYS A 183 -4.48 -2.86 -5.59
N PRO A 184 -5.78 -2.96 -5.94
CA PRO A 184 -6.67 -3.99 -5.40
C PRO A 184 -6.10 -5.42 -5.43
N PHE A 185 -5.45 -5.82 -6.53
CA PHE A 185 -4.84 -7.15 -6.64
C PHE A 185 -3.61 -7.27 -5.74
N THR A 186 -2.78 -6.22 -5.68
CA THR A 186 -1.64 -6.18 -4.78
C THR A 186 -2.11 -6.33 -3.33
N VAL A 187 -3.09 -5.53 -2.90
CA VAL A 187 -3.65 -5.55 -1.54
C VAL A 187 -4.26 -6.92 -1.21
N ALA A 188 -5.11 -7.47 -2.09
CA ALA A 188 -5.71 -8.79 -1.90
C ALA A 188 -4.64 -9.89 -1.77
N ASN A 189 -3.60 -9.83 -2.61
CA ASN A 189 -2.51 -10.78 -2.56
C ASN A 189 -1.65 -10.66 -1.29
N GLU A 190 -1.46 -9.46 -0.75
CA GLU A 190 -0.78 -9.31 0.55
C GLU A 190 -1.55 -9.95 1.70
N TYR A 191 -2.88 -10.02 1.61
CA TYR A 191 -3.70 -10.78 2.56
C TYR A 191 -3.62 -12.29 2.29
N LEU A 192 -3.76 -12.72 1.04
CA LEU A 192 -3.84 -14.14 0.69
C LEU A 192 -2.52 -14.92 0.86
N ILE A 193 -1.37 -14.23 0.82
CA ILE A 193 -0.05 -14.84 0.94
C ILE A 193 0.13 -15.62 2.25
N SER A 194 -0.45 -15.16 3.36
CA SER A 194 -0.40 -15.85 4.67
C SER A 194 -1.06 -17.23 4.64
N TYR A 195 -2.06 -17.39 3.76
CA TYR A 195 -2.78 -18.64 3.54
C TYR A 195 -2.15 -19.51 2.45
N GLY A 196 -1.00 -19.10 1.89
CA GLY A 196 -0.39 -19.79 0.76
C GLY A 196 -1.22 -19.67 -0.53
N LEU A 197 -1.97 -18.58 -0.69
CA LEU A 197 -2.84 -18.34 -1.84
C LEU A 197 -2.43 -17.07 -2.60
N LYS A 198 -2.79 -16.99 -3.88
CA LYS A 198 -2.61 -15.80 -4.72
C LYS A 198 -3.66 -15.71 -5.82
N ILE A 199 -4.20 -14.52 -6.06
CA ILE A 199 -5.01 -14.22 -7.24
C ILE A 199 -4.10 -13.68 -8.35
N ALA A 200 -4.22 -14.23 -9.56
CA ALA A 200 -3.50 -13.77 -10.74
C ALA A 200 -4.32 -14.01 -12.02
N LEU A 201 -3.91 -13.36 -13.12
CA LEU A 201 -4.45 -13.65 -14.45
C LEU A 201 -3.92 -15.00 -14.95
N ASP A 202 -4.83 -15.94 -15.19
CA ASP A 202 -4.57 -17.14 -15.98
C ASP A 202 -4.38 -16.73 -17.45
N LYS A 203 -3.16 -16.83 -17.95
CA LYS A 203 -2.87 -16.48 -19.35
C LYS A 203 -3.40 -17.50 -20.36
N ILE A 204 -3.66 -18.74 -19.94
CA ILE A 204 -4.19 -19.79 -20.81
C ILE A 204 -5.69 -19.59 -20.97
N GLU A 205 -6.38 -19.39 -19.85
CA GLU A 205 -7.83 -19.25 -19.83
C GLU A 205 -8.31 -17.80 -20.01
N GLY A 206 -7.40 -16.82 -19.95
CA GLY A 206 -7.72 -15.40 -20.09
C GLY A 206 -8.55 -14.84 -18.94
N LYS A 207 -8.58 -15.51 -17.77
CA LYS A 207 -9.45 -15.16 -16.63
C LYS A 207 -8.67 -15.00 -15.34
N ILE A 208 -9.24 -14.27 -14.39
CA ILE A 208 -8.67 -14.15 -13.05
C ILE A 208 -8.94 -15.44 -12.27
N ALA A 209 -7.91 -16.02 -11.68
CA ALA A 209 -8.00 -17.27 -10.92
C ALA A 209 -7.23 -17.19 -9.60
N LEU A 210 -7.68 -18.00 -8.64
CA LEU A 210 -7.04 -18.21 -7.34
C LEU A 210 -6.11 -19.42 -7.45
N TYR A 211 -4.86 -19.26 -7.02
CA TYR A 211 -3.83 -20.28 -7.06
C TYR A 211 -3.32 -20.62 -5.67
N SER A 212 -2.99 -21.90 -5.46
CA SER A 212 -2.13 -22.29 -4.35
C SER A 212 -0.67 -21.97 -4.66
N MET A 213 0.06 -21.53 -3.64
CA MET A 213 1.48 -21.23 -3.70
C MET A 213 2.28 -22.34 -3.02
N ASN A 214 3.40 -22.72 -3.62
CA ASN A 214 4.40 -23.59 -3.02
C ASN A 214 5.74 -22.86 -3.04
N ASN A 215 6.31 -22.55 -1.87
CA ASN A 215 7.55 -21.77 -1.73
C ASN A 215 7.53 -20.44 -2.53
N GLY A 216 6.40 -19.74 -2.55
CA GLY A 216 6.23 -18.47 -3.28
C GLY A 216 6.06 -18.60 -4.80
N LYS A 217 5.97 -19.81 -5.35
CA LYS A 217 5.67 -20.07 -6.76
C LYS A 217 4.26 -20.63 -6.93
N ILE A 218 3.56 -20.19 -7.98
CA ILE A 218 2.23 -20.69 -8.33
C ILE A 218 2.33 -22.16 -8.74
N LYS A 219 1.52 -23.03 -8.11
CA LYS A 219 1.32 -24.40 -8.56
C LYS A 219 0.20 -24.40 -9.61
N LYS A 220 0.52 -24.87 -10.82
CA LYS A 220 -0.48 -25.17 -11.84
C LYS A 220 -1.16 -26.49 -11.52
#